data_AF-A0A645CNH1-F1
#
_entry.id   AF-A0A645CNH1-F1
#
_cell.length_a   1.000
_cell.length_b   1.000
_cell.length_c   1.000
_cell.angle_alpha   90.00
_cell.angle_beta   90.00
_cell.angle_gamma   90.00
#
_symmetry.space_group_name_H-M   'P 1'
#
loop_
_entity.id
_entity.type
_entity.pdbx_description
1 polymer ?
#
loop_
_entity_poly.entity_id
_entity_poly.type
_entity_poly.pdbx_seq_one_letter_code
_entity_poly.pdbx_strand_id
1 'polypeptide(L)'
;MFIYSNMAEVQKDLGVTSPIYFFPEVLELSGSRITAFEALLMALQEQVPAFEKTLYVNGDTGEYVSSREGLSEQAKSLLADYDLIQYDTTTGNRYAESNGFFRMDD
;
A
#
# COMPACT_ATOMS: atom_id res chain seq x y z
N MET A 1 -12.75 6.88 4.53
CA MET A 1 -12.28 7.68 3.36
C MET A 1 -13.39 7.67 2.32
N PHE A 2 -13.58 8.74 1.55
CA PHE A 2 -14.62 8.80 0.51
C PHE A 2 -13.99 9.16 -0.84
N ILE A 3 -14.26 8.34 -1.85
CA ILE A 3 -13.82 8.54 -3.24
C ILE A 3 -15.08 8.63 -4.11
N TYR A 4 -15.19 9.69 -4.90
CA TYR A 4 -16.35 9.94 -5.76
C TYR A 4 -15.95 9.92 -7.24
N SER A 5 -16.78 9.26 -8.06
CA SER A 5 -16.69 9.27 -9.52
C SER A 5 -18.03 9.70 -10.12
N ASN A 6 -17.98 10.52 -11.17
CA ASN A 6 -19.16 10.97 -11.92
C ASN A 6 -19.61 9.97 -13.01
N MET A 7 -18.86 8.88 -13.23
CA MET A 7 -19.16 7.89 -14.28
C MET A 7 -19.75 6.59 -13.73
N ALA A 8 -19.44 6.23 -12.49
CA ALA A 8 -20.01 5.08 -11.79
C ALA A 8 -19.95 5.30 -10.27
N GLU A 9 -21.02 4.95 -9.58
CA GLU A 9 -21.03 4.94 -8.11
C GLU A 9 -20.44 3.61 -7.62
N VAL A 10 -19.15 3.61 -7.31
CA VAL A 10 -18.51 2.47 -6.66
C VAL A 10 -18.39 2.77 -5.16
N GLN A 11 -19.23 2.11 -4.36
CA GLN A 11 -19.12 2.16 -2.90
C GLN A 11 -18.27 0.98 -2.43
N LYS A 12 -17.01 1.27 -2.08
CA LYS A 12 -16.11 0.32 -1.39
C LYS A 12 -15.94 0.78 0.05
N ASP A 13 -16.28 -0.08 1.01
CA ASP A 13 -15.95 0.16 2.41
C ASP A 13 -14.49 -0.19 2.65
N LEU A 14 -13.69 0.84 2.92
CA LEU A 14 -12.24 0.71 3.15
C LEU A 14 -11.89 0.46 4.61
N GLY A 15 -12.87 0.51 5.52
CA GLY A 15 -12.62 0.43 6.95
C GLY A 15 -11.57 1.46 7.42
N VAL A 16 -10.73 1.02 8.38
CA VAL A 16 -9.57 1.80 8.84
C VAL A 16 -8.45 1.62 7.81
N THR A 17 -8.05 2.71 7.17
CA THR A 17 -7.01 2.67 6.11
C THR A 17 -5.99 3.79 6.25
N SER A 18 -4.72 3.50 5.95
CA SER A 18 -3.66 4.51 5.89
C SER A 18 -3.81 5.42 4.66
N PRO A 19 -3.50 6.74 4.75
CA PRO A 19 -3.60 7.66 3.61
C PRO A 19 -2.73 7.29 2.40
N ILE A 20 -1.66 6.51 2.60
CA ILE A 20 -0.77 6.07 1.51
C ILE A 20 -1.49 5.23 0.45
N TYR A 21 -2.62 4.61 0.80
CA TYR A 21 -3.40 3.76 -0.08
C TYR A 21 -4.43 4.54 -0.92
N PHE A 22 -4.58 5.85 -0.72
CA PHE A 22 -5.58 6.64 -1.44
C PHE A 22 -5.44 6.55 -2.97
N PHE A 23 -4.21 6.69 -3.49
CA PHE A 23 -3.99 6.69 -4.93
C PHE A 23 -4.15 5.29 -5.55
N PRO A 24 -3.59 4.20 -4.96
CA PRO A 24 -3.93 2.83 -5.35
C PRO A 24 -5.44 2.56 -5.42
N GLU A 25 -6.22 3.02 -4.43
CA GLU A 25 -7.68 2.87 -4.42
C GLU A 25 -8.35 3.59 -5.60
N VAL A 26 -7.92 4.81 -5.93
CA VAL A 26 -8.45 5.52 -7.11
C VAL A 26 -8.15 4.77 -8.41
N LEU A 27 -6.95 4.18 -8.54
CA LEU A 27 -6.57 3.41 -9.72
C LEU A 27 -7.38 2.11 -9.84
N GLU A 28 -7.60 1.40 -8.74
CA GLU A 28 -8.44 0.20 -8.70
C GLU A 28 -9.89 0.53 -9.09
N LEU A 29 -10.49 1.55 -8.47
CA LEU A 29 -11.88 1.95 -8.71
C LEU A 29 -12.13 2.43 -10.15
N SER A 30 -11.09 2.96 -10.81
CA SER A 30 -11.18 3.40 -12.21
C SER A 30 -10.84 2.31 -13.23
N GLY A 31 -10.40 1.12 -12.77
CA GLY A 31 -9.89 0.07 -13.66
C GLY A 31 -8.62 0.49 -14.41
N SER A 32 -7.86 1.44 -13.85
CA SER A 32 -6.63 1.93 -14.45
C SER A 32 -5.52 0.89 -14.35
N ARG A 33 -4.55 0.95 -15.27
CA ARG A 33 -3.28 0.22 -15.11
C ARG A 33 -2.54 0.74 -13.87
N ILE A 34 -1.70 -0.12 -13.29
CA ILE A 34 -0.89 0.16 -12.11
C ILE A 34 0.58 -0.16 -12.39
N THR A 35 1.52 0.49 -11.69
CA THR A 35 2.94 0.12 -11.73
C THR A 35 3.25 -0.92 -10.65
N ALA A 36 4.50 -1.41 -10.61
CA ALA A 36 4.93 -2.31 -9.56
C ALA A 36 4.87 -1.67 -8.15
N PHE A 37 5.02 -0.35 -8.05
CA PHE A 37 4.88 0.35 -6.77
C PHE A 37 3.44 0.35 -6.25
N GLU A 38 2.44 0.63 -7.09
CA GLU A 38 1.05 0.55 -6.63
C GLU A 38 0.64 -0.90 -6.35
N ALA A 39 1.16 -1.88 -7.09
CA ALA A 39 0.95 -3.29 -6.78
C ALA A 39 1.50 -3.67 -5.40
N LEU A 40 2.69 -3.18 -5.02
CA LEU A 40 3.25 -3.34 -3.67
C LEU A 40 2.32 -2.72 -2.61
N LEU A 41 1.80 -1.51 -2.85
CA LEU A 41 0.91 -0.84 -1.90
C LEU A 41 -0.43 -1.57 -1.75
N MET A 42 -1.01 -2.08 -2.83
CA MET A 42 -2.23 -2.87 -2.79
C MET A 42 -2.04 -4.16 -1.98
N ALA A 43 -0.94 -4.90 -2.23
CA ALA A 43 -0.61 -6.09 -1.46
C ALA A 43 -0.36 -5.77 0.03
N LEU A 44 0.32 -4.66 0.32
CA LEU A 44 0.56 -4.21 1.68
C LEU A 44 -0.74 -3.81 2.39
N GLN A 45 -1.69 -3.18 1.69
CA GLN A 45 -2.98 -2.78 2.24
C GLN A 45 -3.80 -3.99 2.71
N GLU A 46 -3.79 -5.08 1.97
CA GLU A 46 -4.48 -6.32 2.37
C GLU A 46 -3.93 -6.88 3.69
N GLN A 47 -2.61 -6.78 3.89
CA GLN A 47 -1.92 -7.37 5.04
C GLN A 47 -1.82 -6.41 6.23
N VAL A 48 -1.74 -5.11 5.96
CA VAL A 48 -1.60 -4.02 6.93
C VAL A 48 -2.45 -2.83 6.47
N PRO A 49 -3.77 -2.85 6.72
CA PRO A 49 -4.70 -1.84 6.22
C PRO A 49 -4.38 -0.41 6.67
N ALA A 50 -3.83 -0.28 7.88
CA ALA A 50 -3.31 0.99 8.36
C ALA A 50 -2.12 0.77 9.28
N PHE A 51 -1.18 1.71 9.27
CA PHE A 51 -0.06 1.72 10.19
C PHE A 51 0.55 3.11 10.33
N GLU A 52 1.13 3.35 11.49
CA GLU A 52 2.08 4.42 11.80
C GLU A 52 3.24 3.85 12.63
N LYS A 53 4.17 4.70 13.12
CA LYS A 53 5.45 4.27 13.70
C LYS A 53 5.38 3.06 14.66
N THR A 54 4.41 3.05 15.57
CA THR A 54 4.30 2.01 16.62
C THR A 54 2.90 1.42 16.72
N LEU A 55 2.11 1.51 15.65
CA LEU A 55 0.74 1.02 15.63
C LEU A 55 0.43 0.48 14.24
N TYR A 56 -0.07 -0.74 14.17
CA TYR A 56 -0.41 -1.43 12.94
C TYR A 56 -1.80 -2.05 13.11
N VAL A 57 -2.59 -2.05 12.04
CA VAL A 57 -3.81 -2.85 11.94
C VAL A 57 -3.42 -4.15 11.27
N ASN A 58 -3.70 -5.28 11.91
CA ASN A 58 -3.50 -6.60 11.34
C ASN A 58 -4.59 -6.86 10.28
N GLY A 59 -4.20 -7.14 9.03
CA GLY A 59 -5.15 -7.37 7.93
C GLY A 59 -6.02 -8.62 8.07
N ASP A 60 -5.54 -9.65 8.77
CA ASP A 60 -6.27 -10.90 8.98
C ASP A 60 -7.33 -10.78 10.08
N THR A 61 -7.03 -10.03 11.15
CA THR A 61 -7.89 -9.93 12.35
C THR A 61 -8.62 -8.60 12.51
N GLY A 62 -8.14 -7.53 11.87
CA GLY A 62 -8.58 -6.16 12.09
C GLY A 62 -8.13 -5.55 13.42
N GLU A 63 -7.34 -6.27 14.22
CA GLU A 63 -6.89 -5.80 15.54
C GLU A 63 -5.67 -4.87 15.44
N TYR A 64 -5.55 -3.97 16.42
CA TYR A 64 -4.37 -3.13 16.57
C TYR A 64 -3.24 -3.88 17.27
N VAL A 65 -2.05 -3.85 16.68
CA VAL A 65 -0.81 -4.36 17.29
C VAL A 65 0.21 -3.23 17.40
N SER A 66 0.98 -3.23 18.49
CA SER A 66 1.96 -2.17 18.78
C SER A 66 3.33 -2.39 18.13
N SER A 67 3.52 -3.52 17.45
CA SER A 67 4.79 -3.87 16.82
C SER A 67 4.61 -4.87 15.67
N ARG A 68 5.60 -4.95 14.77
CA ARG A 68 5.56 -5.83 13.59
C ARG A 68 5.58 -7.32 13.95
N GLU A 69 6.05 -7.66 15.14
CA GLU A 69 6.04 -9.03 15.68
C GLU A 69 4.61 -9.58 15.87
N GLY A 70 3.61 -8.71 16.01
CA GLY A 70 2.20 -9.09 16.05
C GLY A 70 1.54 -9.29 14.67
N LEU A 71 2.31 -9.19 13.59
CA LEU A 71 1.81 -9.33 12.21
C LEU A 71 2.22 -10.68 11.60
N SER A 72 1.54 -11.06 10.52
CA SER A 72 1.88 -12.24 9.72
C SER A 72 3.30 -12.12 9.12
N GLU A 73 3.91 -13.25 8.75
CA GLU A 73 5.20 -13.23 8.03
C GLU A 73 5.11 -12.47 6.71
N GLN A 74 3.97 -12.57 6.02
CA GLN A 74 3.73 -11.86 4.77
C GLN A 74 3.66 -10.35 4.98
N ALA A 75 2.91 -9.88 5.99
CA ALA A 75 2.86 -8.48 6.38
C ALA A 75 4.25 -7.92 6.71
N LYS A 76 5.06 -8.68 7.47
CA LYS A 76 6.44 -8.29 7.81
C LYS A 76 7.32 -8.19 6.57
N SER A 77 7.21 -9.12 5.63
CA SER A 77 7.96 -9.09 4.37
C SER A 77 7.59 -7.87 3.53
N LEU A 78 6.31 -7.61 3.33
CA LEU A 78 5.84 -6.46 2.54
C LEU A 78 6.23 -5.12 3.17
N LEU A 79 6.20 -5.02 4.51
CA LEU A 79 6.69 -3.84 5.22
C LEU A 79 8.20 -3.64 5.01
N ALA A 80 8.99 -4.72 4.98
CA ALA A 80 10.42 -4.64 4.70
C ALA A 80 10.69 -4.20 3.25
N ASP A 81 9.95 -4.72 2.28
CA ASP A 81 10.02 -4.28 0.88
C ASP A 81 9.67 -2.79 0.76
N TYR A 82 8.59 -2.35 1.43
CA TYR A 82 8.18 -0.95 1.45
C TYR A 82 9.22 -0.03 2.10
N ASP A 83 9.88 -0.45 3.19
CA ASP A 83 10.97 0.30 3.83
C ASP A 83 12.17 0.46 2.87
N LEU A 84 12.54 -0.61 2.15
CA LEU A 84 13.63 -0.58 1.17
C LEU A 84 13.32 0.36 0.01
N ILE A 85 12.10 0.31 -0.53
CA ILE A 85 11.67 1.22 -1.61
C ILE A 85 11.67 2.68 -1.14
N GLN A 86 11.15 2.97 0.05
CA GLN A 86 11.19 4.33 0.61
C GLN A 86 12.62 4.83 0.80
N TYR A 87 13.50 4.00 1.36
CA TYR A 87 14.90 4.35 1.53
C TYR A 87 15.59 4.63 0.19
N ASP A 88 15.48 3.70 -0.76
CA ASP A 88 16.13 3.79 -2.07
C ASP A 88 15.66 5.02 -2.88
N THR A 89 14.38 5.37 -2.76
CA THR A 89 13.78 6.51 -3.48
C THR A 89 14.13 7.86 -2.87
N THR A 90 14.35 7.93 -1.55
CA THR A 90 14.55 9.21 -0.85
C THR A 90 16.03 9.55 -0.63
N THR A 91 16.81 8.58 -0.16
CA THR A 91 18.19 8.80 0.33
C THR A 91 19.19 7.79 -0.20
N GLY A 92 18.71 6.67 -0.76
CA GLY A 92 19.54 5.64 -1.36
C GLY A 92 19.95 5.93 -2.80
N ASN A 93 20.19 4.87 -3.56
CA ASN A 93 20.86 4.95 -4.86
C ASN A 93 19.90 4.99 -6.06
N ARG A 94 18.57 5.01 -5.82
CA ARG A 94 17.53 5.06 -6.85
C ARG A 94 17.59 3.87 -7.82
N TYR A 95 17.85 2.68 -7.28
CA TYR A 95 17.80 1.44 -8.05
C TYR A 95 16.38 1.13 -8.54
N ALA A 96 15.35 1.32 -7.73
CA ALA A 96 13.97 1.05 -8.08
C ALA A 96 13.55 1.87 -9.32
N GLU A 97 13.86 3.16 -9.34
CA GLU A 97 13.58 4.02 -10.48
C GLU A 97 14.38 3.62 -11.72
N SER A 98 15.67 3.31 -11.56
CA SER A 98 16.55 2.90 -12.65
C SER A 98 16.09 1.59 -13.32
N ASN A 99 15.44 0.71 -12.56
CA ASN A 99 14.87 -0.55 -13.05
C ASN A 99 13.38 -0.43 -13.45
N GLY A 100 12.83 0.79 -13.53
CA GLY A 100 11.47 1.01 -14.03
C GLY A 100 10.35 0.69 -13.04
N PHE A 101 10.63 0.51 -11.75
CA PHE A 101 9.65 0.07 -10.73
C PHE A 101 8.43 1.00 -10.60
N PHE A 102 8.58 2.28 -10.94
CA PHE A 102 7.54 3.31 -10.89
C PHE A 102 6.97 3.66 -12.28
N ARG A 103 7.25 2.85 -13.30
CA ARG A 103 6.79 3.09 -14.67
C ARG A 103 5.80 2.00 -15.08
N MET A 104 4.93 2.34 -16.01
CA MET A 104 4.13 1.34 -16.71
C MET A 104 5.06 0.56 -17.64
N ASP A 105 4.89 -0.76 -17.70
CA ASP A 105 5.49 -1.54 -18.79
C ASP A 105 4.84 -1.09 -20.12
N ASP A 106 5.69 -0.79 -21.11
CA ASP A 106 5.28 -0.37 -22.46
C ASP A 106 4.76 -1.54 -23.31
#